data_AF-A0A6N7FFF2-F1
#
_entry.id   AF-A0A6N7FFF2-F1
#
_cell.length_a   1.000
_cell.length_b   1.000
_cell.length_c   1.000
_cell.angle_alpha   90.00
_cell.angle_beta   90.00
_cell.angle_gamma   90.00
#
_symmetry.space_group_name_H-M   'P 1'
#
loop_
_entity.id
_entity.type
_entity.pdbx_description
1 polymer ?
#
loop_
_entity_poly.entity_id
_entity_poly.type
_entity_poly.pdbx_seq_one_letter_code
_entity_poly.pdbx_strand_id
1 'polypeptide(L)'
;MTGKRPERVAKWLVEAAAQPLTFYGIIARRWLGDPSPFDWTPPVLTEERLTMLTERTAGRRAIALLQVGMNVRAGRELRFMTHDGGRELTEALIAIANQATLPMVSLRAGFALPDDDVSIRIAALYPVPAWQPREGFRVDRALLFAFMRQESAFNVRARSSAGARGLMQLMPATASFVAQKGFRGNGRNELYDPALN
;
A
#
# COMPACT_ATOMS: atom_id res chain seq x y z
N MET A 1 -29.08 -14.11 7.32
CA MET A 1 -29.02 -14.63 8.70
C MET A 1 -29.31 -13.55 9.76
N THR A 2 -30.34 -12.72 9.58
CA THR A 2 -30.84 -11.80 10.62
C THR A 2 -32.37 -11.75 10.58
N GLY A 3 -32.98 -12.94 10.66
CA GLY A 3 -34.41 -13.05 10.86
C GLY A 3 -34.74 -12.91 12.35
N LYS A 4 -35.42 -11.82 12.72
CA LYS A 4 -36.33 -11.67 13.87
C LYS A 4 -35.86 -11.08 15.21
N ARG A 5 -34.60 -10.68 15.45
CA ARG A 5 -34.17 -9.99 16.71
C ARG A 5 -32.98 -9.01 16.55
N PRO A 6 -33.18 -7.83 15.95
CA PRO A 6 -32.11 -6.85 15.72
C PRO A 6 -31.44 -6.35 17.03
N GLU A 7 -32.18 -6.26 18.12
CA GLU A 7 -31.69 -5.85 19.44
C GLU A 7 -30.59 -6.76 20.02
N ARG A 8 -30.57 -8.06 19.67
CA ARG A 8 -29.56 -9.01 20.17
C ARG A 8 -28.21 -8.90 19.47
N VAL A 9 -28.19 -8.34 18.26
CA VAL A 9 -26.97 -8.18 17.45
C VAL A 9 -26.43 -6.75 17.47
N ALA A 10 -27.27 -5.75 17.80
CA ALA A 10 -26.88 -4.35 17.85
C ALA A 10 -25.63 -4.09 18.71
N LYS A 11 -25.55 -4.66 19.92
CA LYS A 11 -24.38 -4.53 20.80
C LYS A 11 -23.10 -4.99 20.10
N TRP A 12 -23.11 -6.18 19.49
CA TRP A 12 -21.94 -6.75 18.83
C TRP A 12 -21.55 -6.00 17.56
N LEU A 13 -22.54 -5.46 16.83
CA LEU A 13 -22.28 -4.59 15.69
C LEU A 13 -21.58 -3.29 16.14
N VAL A 14 -22.01 -2.69 17.26
CA VAL A 14 -21.35 -1.49 17.81
C VAL A 14 -19.92 -1.79 18.24
N GLU A 15 -19.69 -2.91 18.95
CA GLU A 15 -18.34 -3.32 19.36
C GLU A 15 -17.42 -3.59 18.16
N ALA A 16 -17.92 -4.29 17.12
CA ALA A 16 -17.16 -4.52 15.90
C ALA A 16 -16.91 -3.23 15.12
N ALA A 17 -17.88 -2.31 15.07
CA ALA A 17 -17.78 -1.04 14.38
C ALA A 17 -16.71 -0.10 14.98
N ALA A 18 -16.31 -0.33 16.24
CA ALA A 18 -15.17 0.35 16.87
C ALA A 18 -13.81 -0.09 16.30
N GLN A 19 -13.76 -1.15 15.48
CA GLN A 19 -12.56 -1.65 14.80
C GLN A 19 -12.64 -1.41 13.29
N PRO A 20 -12.58 -0.14 12.83
CA PRO A 20 -13.08 0.27 11.53
C PRO A 20 -12.28 -0.28 10.35
N LEU A 21 -11.01 -0.65 10.55
CA LEU A 21 -10.14 -1.17 9.49
C LEU A 21 -10.22 -2.70 9.33
N THR A 22 -11.00 -3.39 10.16
CA THR A 22 -11.18 -4.84 10.09
C THR A 22 -12.34 -5.22 9.19
N PHE A 23 -12.30 -6.43 8.60
CA PHE A 23 -13.39 -6.94 7.76
C PHE A 23 -14.75 -6.90 8.48
N TYR A 24 -14.80 -7.36 9.73
CA TYR A 24 -16.03 -7.36 10.51
C TYR A 24 -16.46 -5.97 10.96
N GLY A 25 -15.52 -5.06 11.24
CA GLY A 25 -15.86 -3.67 11.57
C GLY A 25 -16.45 -2.90 10.39
N ILE A 26 -15.91 -3.11 9.17
CA ILE A 26 -16.47 -2.53 7.93
C ILE A 26 -17.89 -3.06 7.69
N ILE A 27 -18.10 -4.37 7.83
CA ILE A 27 -19.43 -4.96 7.71
C ILE A 27 -20.36 -4.37 8.78
N ALA A 28 -19.95 -4.37 10.04
CA ALA A 28 -20.78 -3.88 11.13
C ALA A 28 -21.21 -2.42 10.95
N ARG A 29 -20.30 -1.56 10.51
CA ARG A 29 -20.60 -0.16 10.17
C ARG A 29 -21.62 -0.03 9.04
N ARG A 30 -21.45 -0.79 7.96
CA ARG A 30 -22.43 -0.82 6.86
C ARG A 30 -23.81 -1.26 7.34
N TRP A 31 -23.87 -2.25 8.24
CA TRP A 31 -25.14 -2.70 8.84
C TRP A 31 -25.78 -1.63 9.75
N LEU A 32 -24.96 -0.84 10.43
CA LEU A 32 -25.41 0.29 11.27
C LEU A 32 -25.76 1.54 10.46
N GLY A 33 -25.62 1.52 9.13
CA GLY A 33 -25.92 2.66 8.26
C GLY A 33 -24.84 3.75 8.27
N ASP A 34 -23.64 3.47 8.78
CA ASP A 34 -22.49 4.37 8.69
C ASP A 34 -21.92 4.34 7.27
N PRO A 35 -21.95 5.47 6.53
CA PRO A 35 -21.57 5.53 5.12
C PRO A 35 -20.06 5.39 4.86
N SER A 36 -19.22 5.20 5.89
CA SER A 36 -17.75 5.15 5.86
C SER A 36 -17.10 6.51 6.16
N PRO A 37 -16.50 6.72 7.35
CA PRO A 37 -15.93 8.01 7.77
C PRO A 37 -14.45 8.17 7.36
N PHE A 38 -14.02 7.50 6.29
CA PHE A 38 -12.61 7.45 5.93
C PHE A 38 -12.23 8.60 5.01
N ASP A 39 -11.30 9.42 5.48
CA ASP A 39 -10.58 10.35 4.63
C ASP A 39 -9.41 9.62 3.98
N TRP A 40 -9.39 9.63 2.64
CA TRP A 40 -8.35 8.99 1.83
C TRP A 40 -7.34 10.00 1.32
N THR A 41 -7.39 11.25 1.78
CA THR A 41 -6.55 12.34 1.31
C THR A 41 -5.17 12.25 1.96
N PRO A 42 -4.10 11.98 1.19
CA PRO A 42 -2.76 11.99 1.74
C PRO A 42 -2.29 13.44 2.01
N PRO A 43 -1.31 13.63 2.92
CA PRO A 43 -0.68 14.92 3.11
C PRO A 43 -0.05 15.43 1.82
N VAL A 44 -0.13 16.74 1.61
CA VAL A 44 0.47 17.42 0.46
C VAL A 44 1.98 17.51 0.62
N LEU A 45 2.75 17.32 -0.45
CA LEU A 45 4.19 17.53 -0.43
C LEU A 45 4.48 19.04 -0.52
N THR A 46 4.88 19.66 0.59
CA THR A 46 5.31 21.06 0.65
C THR A 46 6.83 21.18 0.62
N GLU A 47 7.35 22.38 0.38
CA GLU A 47 8.80 22.66 0.41
C GLU A 47 9.42 22.37 1.79
N GLU A 48 8.68 22.62 2.88
CA GLU A 48 9.12 22.34 4.24
C GLU A 48 9.25 20.82 4.47
N ARG A 49 8.26 20.05 4.01
CA ARG A 49 8.30 18.58 4.06
C ARG A 49 9.43 18.02 3.21
N LEU A 50 9.67 18.58 2.03
CA LEU A 50 10.80 18.20 1.18
C LEU A 50 12.13 18.51 1.88
N THR A 51 12.24 19.68 2.51
CA THR A 51 13.42 20.09 3.27
C THR A 51 13.73 19.10 4.39
N MET A 52 12.74 18.74 5.22
CA MET A 52 12.87 17.74 6.29
C MET A 52 13.40 16.37 5.78
N LEU A 53 13.00 15.95 4.58
CA LEU A 53 13.54 14.73 3.98
C LEU A 53 15.01 14.92 3.61
N THR A 54 15.35 16.05 2.97
CA THR A 54 16.72 16.34 2.48
C THR A 54 17.72 16.72 3.56
N GLU A 55 17.29 17.01 4.79
CA GLU A 55 18.21 17.16 5.93
C GLU A 55 18.92 15.82 6.25
N ARG A 56 18.27 14.69 5.95
CA ARG A 56 18.87 13.36 6.13
C ARG A 56 19.59 12.90 4.87
N THR A 57 20.75 12.26 5.06
CA THR A 57 21.54 11.66 3.97
C THR A 57 20.75 10.63 3.16
N ALA A 58 19.86 9.86 3.81
CA ALA A 58 18.97 8.92 3.12
C ALA A 58 17.97 9.63 2.22
N GLY A 59 17.34 10.71 2.71
CA GLY A 59 16.39 11.49 1.91
C GLY A 59 17.07 12.20 0.74
N ARG A 60 18.24 12.82 0.91
CA ARG A 60 18.99 13.41 -0.22
C ARG A 60 19.26 12.41 -1.33
N ARG A 61 19.72 11.21 -0.96
CA ARG A 61 19.94 10.12 -1.92
C ARG A 61 18.64 9.68 -2.58
N ALA A 62 17.55 9.56 -1.82
CA ALA A 62 16.25 9.20 -2.35
C ALA A 62 15.76 10.21 -3.39
N ILE A 63 15.83 11.51 -3.08
CA ILE A 63 15.39 12.57 -3.99
C ILE A 63 16.27 12.58 -5.26
N ALA A 64 17.58 12.45 -5.13
CA ALA A 64 18.47 12.32 -6.30
C ALA A 64 18.12 11.11 -7.17
N LEU A 65 17.78 9.96 -6.56
CA LEU A 65 17.33 8.77 -7.28
C LEU A 65 15.97 8.98 -7.97
N LEU A 66 15.05 9.73 -7.36
CA LEU A 66 13.77 10.09 -7.99
C LEU A 66 13.97 10.98 -9.22
N GLN A 67 14.89 11.93 -9.15
CA GLN A 67 15.20 12.84 -10.28
C GLN A 67 15.71 12.08 -11.52
N VAL A 68 16.33 10.91 -11.34
CA VAL A 68 16.79 10.04 -12.45
C VAL A 68 15.85 8.85 -12.70
N GLY A 69 14.63 8.86 -12.16
CA GLY A 69 13.61 7.83 -12.39
C GLY A 69 13.87 6.49 -11.70
N MET A 70 14.79 6.42 -10.73
CA MET A 70 15.12 5.19 -10.00
C MET A 70 14.22 4.98 -8.77
N ASN A 71 12.91 5.00 -8.96
CA ASN A 71 11.90 5.00 -7.87
C ASN A 71 12.05 3.81 -6.91
N VAL A 72 12.32 2.60 -7.42
CA VAL A 72 12.53 1.42 -6.55
C VAL A 72 13.74 1.59 -5.62
N ARG A 73 14.81 2.23 -6.11
CA ARG A 73 15.99 2.52 -5.28
C ARG A 73 15.69 3.67 -4.32
N ALA A 74 14.99 4.71 -4.74
CA ALA A 74 14.56 5.79 -3.87
C ALA A 74 13.68 5.29 -2.72
N GLY A 75 12.68 4.46 -3.01
CA GLY A 75 11.83 3.86 -1.98
C GLY A 75 12.60 3.01 -0.98
N ARG A 76 13.70 2.37 -1.40
CA ARG A 76 14.60 1.65 -0.49
C ARG A 76 15.30 2.59 0.49
N GLU A 77 15.67 3.78 0.07
CA GLU A 77 16.27 4.77 0.97
C GLU A 77 15.27 5.28 2.00
N LEU A 78 14.04 5.55 1.56
CA LEU A 78 13.00 6.15 2.40
C LEU A 78 12.36 5.16 3.38
N ARG A 79 12.28 3.86 3.06
CA ARG A 79 11.46 2.87 3.79
C ARG A 79 11.77 2.70 5.28
N PHE A 80 12.94 3.14 5.73
CA PHE A 80 13.36 3.03 7.13
C PHE A 80 13.39 4.37 7.86
N MET A 81 13.22 5.50 7.15
CA MET A 81 13.27 6.83 7.76
C MET A 81 12.16 7.07 8.80
N THR A 82 11.11 6.25 8.81
CA THR A 82 10.02 6.32 9.80
C THR A 82 10.42 5.92 11.21
N HIS A 83 11.52 5.17 11.41
CA HIS A 83 11.92 4.69 12.75
C HIS A 83 12.50 5.81 13.63
N ASP A 84 13.16 6.79 12.99
CA ASP A 84 13.89 7.87 13.66
C ASP A 84 13.25 9.25 13.42
N GLY A 85 12.01 9.26 12.92
CA GLY A 85 11.29 10.43 12.48
C GLY A 85 10.04 10.65 13.29
N GLY A 86 9.88 11.84 13.86
CA GLY A 86 8.60 12.27 14.44
C GLY A 86 7.46 12.27 13.42
N ARG A 87 6.27 12.69 13.89
CA ARG A 87 5.04 12.71 13.10
C ARG A 87 5.19 13.48 11.79
N GLU A 88 5.84 14.65 11.83
CA GLU A 88 6.02 15.54 10.69
C GLU A 88 6.88 14.91 9.58
N LEU A 89 7.92 14.16 9.96
CA LEU A 89 8.71 13.41 8.98
C LEU A 89 7.90 12.27 8.37
N THR A 90 7.10 11.58 9.18
CA THR A 90 6.24 10.49 8.71
C THR A 90 5.21 11.00 7.70
N GLU A 91 4.60 12.16 7.95
CA GLU A 91 3.75 12.84 6.98
C GLU A 91 4.50 13.26 5.71
N ALA A 92 5.72 13.79 5.84
CA ALA A 92 6.57 14.11 4.69
C ALA A 92 6.89 12.87 3.84
N LEU A 93 7.14 11.72 4.48
CA LEU A 93 7.36 10.44 3.83
C LEU A 93 6.10 9.94 3.10
N ILE A 94 4.92 10.10 3.68
CA ILE A 94 3.65 9.76 3.01
C ILE A 94 3.44 10.66 1.79
N ALA A 95 3.67 11.97 1.94
CA ALA A 95 3.49 12.95 0.88
C ALA A 95 4.40 12.67 -0.33
N ILE A 96 5.71 12.48 -0.10
CA ILE A 96 6.64 12.13 -1.19
C ILE A 96 6.33 10.75 -1.78
N ALA A 97 5.90 9.80 -0.96
CA ALA A 97 5.58 8.45 -1.43
C ALA A 97 4.37 8.46 -2.36
N ASN A 98 3.33 9.25 -2.05
CA ASN A 98 2.18 9.42 -2.91
C ASN A 98 2.58 10.08 -4.25
N GLN A 99 3.34 11.18 -4.19
CA GLN A 99 3.80 11.91 -5.37
C GLN A 99 4.69 11.05 -6.29
N ALA A 100 5.59 10.26 -5.71
CA ALA A 100 6.59 9.49 -6.44
C ALA A 100 6.18 8.03 -6.75
N THR A 101 4.93 7.65 -6.46
CA THR A 101 4.43 6.27 -6.64
C THR A 101 5.29 5.25 -5.87
N LEU A 102 5.48 5.47 -4.57
CA LEU A 102 6.25 4.61 -3.66
C LEU A 102 5.33 3.98 -2.59
N PRO A 103 4.36 3.13 -2.98
CA PRO A 103 3.34 2.61 -2.06
C PRO A 103 3.90 1.83 -0.87
N MET A 104 5.06 1.16 -1.00
CA MET A 104 5.73 0.53 0.14
C MET A 104 6.15 1.54 1.22
N VAL A 105 6.66 2.71 0.82
CA VAL A 105 7.09 3.76 1.76
C VAL A 105 5.85 4.31 2.47
N SER A 106 4.79 4.59 1.71
CA SER A 106 3.50 5.03 2.24
C SER A 106 2.95 4.04 3.27
N LEU A 107 2.89 2.75 2.92
CA LEU A 107 2.36 1.71 3.78
C LEU A 107 3.16 1.58 5.09
N ARG A 108 4.49 1.63 5.02
CA ARG A 108 5.35 1.59 6.21
C ARG A 108 5.19 2.83 7.09
N ALA A 109 5.08 4.00 6.48
CA ALA A 109 4.79 5.24 7.20
C ALA A 109 3.43 5.20 7.89
N GLY A 110 2.40 4.66 7.23
CA GLY A 110 1.08 4.45 7.84
C GLY A 110 1.10 3.49 9.04
N PHE A 111 1.94 2.45 9.01
CA PHE A 111 2.13 1.58 10.18
C PHE A 111 2.93 2.22 11.32
N ALA A 112 3.72 3.26 11.04
CA ALA A 112 4.46 4.00 12.05
C ALA A 112 3.61 5.09 12.73
N LEU A 113 2.48 5.49 12.12
CA LEU A 113 1.56 6.45 12.71
C LEU A 113 0.75 5.83 13.86
N PRO A 114 0.47 6.60 14.92
CA PRO A 114 -0.47 6.24 15.97
C PRO A 114 -1.87 5.87 15.45
N ASP A 115 -2.61 5.06 16.22
CA ASP A 115 -3.95 4.58 15.85
C ASP A 115 -5.03 5.68 15.84
N ASP A 116 -4.82 6.79 16.56
CA ASP A 116 -5.73 7.94 16.67
C ASP A 116 -5.66 8.91 15.48
N ASP A 117 -4.61 8.86 14.66
CA ASP A 117 -4.44 9.66 13.44
C ASP A 117 -5.14 9.02 12.23
N VAL A 118 -6.45 8.79 12.36
CA VAL A 118 -7.21 7.90 11.47
C VAL A 118 -7.18 8.38 10.00
N SER A 119 -7.30 9.68 9.72
CA SER A 119 -7.37 10.20 8.34
C SER A 119 -6.06 10.00 7.57
N ILE A 120 -4.95 10.51 8.10
CA ILE A 120 -3.64 10.43 7.44
C ILE A 120 -3.20 8.96 7.34
N ARG A 121 -3.43 8.19 8.40
CA ARG A 121 -3.07 6.78 8.46
C ARG A 121 -3.78 5.96 7.39
N ILE A 122 -5.06 6.21 7.14
CA ILE A 122 -5.82 5.46 6.13
C ILE A 122 -5.28 5.71 4.73
N ALA A 123 -5.07 6.97 4.35
CA ALA A 123 -4.48 7.32 3.06
C ALA A 123 -3.11 6.64 2.88
N ALA A 124 -2.32 6.55 3.95
CA ALA A 124 -1.00 5.92 3.94
C ALA A 124 -1.06 4.39 3.83
N LEU A 125 -1.98 3.73 4.54
CA LEU A 125 -2.13 2.27 4.61
C LEU A 125 -2.72 1.64 3.34
N TYR A 126 -3.45 2.42 2.53
CA TYR A 126 -4.10 1.97 1.30
C TYR A 126 -3.73 2.88 0.12
N PRO A 127 -2.43 2.99 -0.23
CA PRO A 127 -1.99 3.86 -1.31
C PRO A 127 -2.51 3.35 -2.66
N VAL A 128 -2.84 4.27 -3.56
CA VAL A 128 -3.29 3.98 -4.93
C VAL A 128 -2.18 4.39 -5.91
N PRO A 129 -1.17 3.53 -6.15
CA PRO A 129 -0.07 3.87 -7.02
C PRO A 129 -0.53 4.07 -8.48
N ALA A 130 0.21 4.89 -9.24
CA ALA A 130 -0.01 5.10 -10.67
C ALA A 130 0.43 3.91 -11.55
N TRP A 131 0.54 2.71 -10.97
CA TRP A 131 0.81 1.50 -11.74
C TRP A 131 -0.41 1.08 -12.54
N GLN A 132 -0.16 0.54 -13.74
CA GLN A 132 -1.18 -0.01 -14.60
C GLN A 132 -0.66 -1.30 -15.26
N PRO A 133 -1.50 -2.34 -15.37
CA PRO A 133 -1.17 -3.50 -16.19
C PRO A 133 -0.96 -3.08 -17.65
N ARG A 134 -0.09 -3.78 -18.38
CA ARG A 134 0.19 -3.48 -19.80
C ARG A 134 -1.05 -3.45 -20.69
N GLU A 135 -2.02 -4.31 -20.40
CA GLU A 135 -3.29 -4.42 -21.15
C GLU A 135 -4.42 -3.60 -20.52
N GLY A 136 -4.11 -2.74 -19.55
CA GLY A 136 -5.10 -2.02 -18.76
C GLY A 136 -5.78 -2.88 -17.69
N PHE A 137 -6.67 -2.26 -16.93
CA PHE A 137 -7.39 -2.93 -15.86
C PHE A 137 -8.56 -3.76 -16.39
N ARG A 138 -8.59 -5.06 -16.05
CA ARG A 138 -9.73 -5.97 -16.32
C ARG A 138 -10.56 -6.28 -15.08
N VAL A 139 -10.02 -5.95 -13.91
CA VAL A 139 -10.65 -6.08 -12.60
C VAL A 139 -10.61 -4.73 -11.90
N ASP A 140 -11.43 -4.56 -10.87
CA ASP A 140 -11.44 -3.33 -10.08
C ASP A 140 -10.02 -2.97 -9.56
N ARG A 141 -9.67 -1.69 -9.69
CA ARG A 141 -8.33 -1.19 -9.32
C ARG A 141 -8.06 -1.34 -7.83
N ALA A 142 -9.06 -1.07 -6.99
CA ALA A 142 -8.92 -1.15 -5.54
C ALA A 142 -8.74 -2.61 -5.12
N LEU A 143 -9.45 -3.55 -5.74
CA LEU A 143 -9.26 -4.99 -5.51
C LEU A 143 -7.83 -5.44 -5.86
N LEU A 144 -7.30 -5.01 -7.00
CA LEU A 144 -5.95 -5.37 -7.41
C LEU A 144 -4.90 -4.84 -6.42
N PHE A 145 -4.99 -3.56 -6.04
CA PHE A 145 -4.05 -2.98 -5.07
C PHE A 145 -4.20 -3.56 -3.66
N ALA A 146 -5.42 -3.92 -3.24
CA ALA A 146 -5.64 -4.65 -1.99
C ALA A 146 -4.94 -6.02 -2.01
N PHE A 147 -4.96 -6.73 -3.14
CA PHE A 147 -4.25 -7.99 -3.30
C PHE A 147 -2.73 -7.79 -3.25
N MET A 148 -2.20 -6.82 -4.00
CA MET A 148 -0.76 -6.48 -3.97
C MET A 148 -0.27 -6.09 -2.57
N ARG A 149 -1.10 -5.35 -1.82
CA ARG A 149 -0.83 -4.99 -0.42
C ARG A 149 -0.69 -6.24 0.45
N GLN A 150 -1.61 -7.20 0.31
CA GLN A 150 -1.62 -8.42 1.11
C GLN A 150 -0.47 -9.37 0.75
N GLU A 151 -0.20 -9.56 -0.54
CA GLU A 151 0.78 -10.54 -1.03
C GLU A 151 2.23 -10.08 -0.87
N SER A 152 2.51 -8.81 -1.14
CA SER A 152 3.89 -8.31 -1.22
C SER A 152 4.16 -7.08 -0.38
N ALA A 153 3.15 -6.48 0.26
CA ALA A 153 3.25 -5.14 0.84
C ALA A 153 3.83 -4.11 -0.16
N PHE A 154 3.40 -4.24 -1.42
CA PHE A 154 3.90 -3.47 -2.57
C PHE A 154 5.40 -3.59 -2.87
N ASN A 155 6.04 -4.67 -2.43
CA ASN A 155 7.42 -4.96 -2.77
C ASN A 155 7.52 -5.56 -4.18
N VAL A 156 7.83 -4.71 -5.15
CA VAL A 156 8.10 -5.07 -6.55
C VAL A 156 9.11 -6.22 -6.69
N ARG A 157 10.02 -6.39 -5.73
CA ARG A 157 11.05 -7.45 -5.72
C ARG A 157 10.80 -8.52 -4.67
N ALA A 158 9.56 -8.67 -4.19
CA ALA A 158 9.19 -9.73 -3.25
C ALA A 158 9.42 -11.12 -3.86
N ARG A 159 9.96 -12.01 -3.05
CA ARG A 159 10.14 -13.42 -3.39
C ARG A 159 9.81 -14.28 -2.18
N SER A 160 8.85 -15.19 -2.32
CA SER A 160 8.54 -16.17 -1.26
C SER A 160 9.58 -17.30 -1.22
N SER A 161 9.57 -18.06 -0.12
CA SER A 161 10.36 -19.29 0.04
C SER A 161 10.02 -20.33 -1.03
N ALA A 162 8.73 -20.47 -1.37
CA ALA A 162 8.25 -21.34 -2.45
C ALA A 162 8.61 -20.85 -3.86
N GLY A 163 9.05 -19.59 -4.00
CA GLY A 163 9.51 -19.02 -5.26
C GLY A 163 8.49 -18.18 -6.01
N ALA A 164 7.39 -17.79 -5.36
CA ALA A 164 6.48 -16.76 -5.85
C ALA A 164 7.20 -15.41 -6.00
N ARG A 165 6.78 -14.57 -6.95
CA ARG A 165 7.51 -13.35 -7.33
C ARG A 165 6.61 -12.15 -7.58
N GLY A 166 7.16 -10.97 -7.24
CA GLY A 166 6.60 -9.68 -7.59
C GLY A 166 5.47 -9.22 -6.68
N LEU A 167 4.75 -8.21 -7.13
CA LEU A 167 3.64 -7.56 -6.44
C LEU A 167 2.48 -8.51 -6.12
N MET A 168 2.15 -9.37 -7.08
CA MET A 168 1.04 -10.32 -7.04
C MET A 168 1.46 -11.71 -6.48
N GLN A 169 2.74 -11.89 -6.13
CA GLN A 169 3.31 -13.18 -5.71
C GLN A 169 2.94 -14.33 -6.66
N LEU A 170 3.15 -14.13 -7.98
CA LEU A 170 2.90 -15.17 -8.96
C LEU A 170 3.97 -16.26 -8.92
N MET A 171 3.53 -17.52 -8.89
CA MET A 171 4.41 -18.66 -9.13
C MET A 171 4.85 -18.69 -10.60
N PRO A 172 6.13 -18.90 -10.93
CA PRO A 172 6.58 -18.92 -12.32
C PRO A 172 5.86 -19.93 -13.21
N ALA A 173 5.48 -21.09 -12.64
CA ALA A 173 4.69 -22.10 -13.35
C ALA A 173 3.28 -21.57 -13.70
N THR A 174 2.58 -20.98 -12.74
CA THR A 174 1.27 -20.35 -12.94
C THR A 174 1.33 -19.21 -13.94
N ALA A 175 2.31 -18.31 -13.81
CA ALA A 175 2.51 -17.22 -14.76
C ALA A 175 2.78 -17.76 -16.17
N SER A 176 3.53 -18.87 -16.29
CA SER A 176 3.83 -19.45 -17.60
C SER A 176 2.59 -20.06 -18.26
N PHE A 177 1.74 -20.69 -17.46
CA PHE A 177 0.47 -21.25 -17.92
C PHE A 177 -0.48 -20.15 -18.40
N VAL A 178 -0.65 -19.09 -17.60
CA VAL A 178 -1.57 -17.98 -17.91
C VAL A 178 -1.10 -17.18 -19.12
N ALA A 179 0.19 -16.81 -19.16
CA ALA A 179 0.74 -16.00 -20.25
C ALA A 179 1.08 -16.79 -21.51
N GLN A 180 0.92 -18.13 -21.48
CA GLN A 180 1.37 -19.05 -22.53
C GLN A 180 2.84 -18.79 -22.95
N LYS A 181 3.67 -18.38 -21.98
CA LYS A 181 5.07 -17.98 -22.16
C LYS A 181 5.95 -18.67 -21.12
N GLY A 182 7.11 -19.19 -21.49
CA GLY A 182 8.01 -19.85 -20.54
C GLY A 182 8.76 -18.86 -19.63
N PHE A 183 8.35 -18.71 -18.36
CA PHE A 183 9.13 -18.00 -17.34
C PHE A 183 10.12 -18.95 -16.64
N ARG A 184 11.23 -19.23 -17.32
CA ARG A 184 12.32 -20.12 -16.85
C ARG A 184 13.66 -19.38 -16.79
N GLY A 185 14.59 -19.88 -15.96
CA GLY A 185 15.91 -19.26 -15.79
C GLY A 185 15.81 -17.76 -15.47
N ASN A 186 16.49 -16.94 -16.28
CA ASN A 186 16.48 -15.48 -16.16
C ASN A 186 15.12 -14.83 -16.50
N GLY A 187 14.27 -15.49 -17.30
CA GLY A 187 12.93 -15.00 -17.63
C GLY A 187 12.02 -14.86 -16.40
N ARG A 188 12.32 -15.55 -15.30
CA ARG A 188 11.61 -15.37 -14.02
C ARG A 188 11.76 -13.97 -13.42
N ASN A 189 12.76 -13.19 -13.86
CA ASN A 189 12.96 -11.82 -13.39
C ASN A 189 12.00 -10.82 -14.05
N GLU A 190 11.38 -11.19 -15.17
CA GLU A 190 10.32 -10.38 -15.78
C GLU A 190 9.11 -10.25 -14.85
N LEU A 191 8.88 -11.24 -13.97
CA LEU A 191 7.82 -11.19 -12.94
C LEU A 191 8.08 -10.15 -11.84
N TYR A 192 9.18 -9.40 -11.90
CA TYR A 192 9.39 -8.21 -11.06
C TYR A 192 9.03 -6.90 -11.77
N ASP A 193 8.56 -6.94 -13.02
CA ASP A 193 8.00 -5.77 -13.70
C ASP A 193 6.55 -5.56 -13.23
N PRO A 194 6.21 -4.44 -12.55
CA PRO A 194 4.86 -4.15 -12.08
C PRO A 194 3.78 -4.17 -13.16
N ALA A 195 4.12 -3.84 -14.41
CA ALA A 195 3.14 -3.79 -15.49
C ALA A 195 2.81 -5.20 -16.03
N LEU A 196 3.70 -6.17 -15.81
CA LEU A 196 3.55 -7.56 -16.22
C LEU A 196 2.97 -8.44 -15.11
N ASN A 197 3.43 -8.25 -13.86
CA ASN A 197 3.14 -9.12 -12.72
C ASN A 197 1.77 -8.86 -12.10
#